data_AF-W1YQ56-F1
#
_entry.id   AF-W1YQ56-F1
#
_cell.length_a   1.000
_cell.length_b   1.000
_cell.length_c   1.000
_cell.angle_alpha   90.00
_cell.angle_beta   90.00
_cell.angle_gamma   90.00
#
_symmetry.space_group_name_H-M   'P 1'
#
loop_
_entity.id
_entity.type
_entity.pdbx_description
1 polymer ?
#
loop_
_entity_poly.entity_id
_entity_poly.type
_entity_poly.pdbx_seq_one_letter_code
_entity_poly.pdbx_strand_id
1 'polypeptide(L)'
;LHLLHGEKPSQSWEKAMHISLVLYAEHEFNASTFTSRVIAGTGSDMYSAIIGAIGALRGPKHGGANEVSLEIQQRYETPDEAE
;
A
#
# COMPACT_ATOMS: atom_id res chain seq x y z
N LEU A 1 -12.01 0.83 -8.45
CA LEU A 1 -13.20 0.08 -8.01
C LEU A 1 -14.08 -0.37 -9.17
N HIS A 2 -14.46 0.50 -10.11
CA HIS A 2 -15.26 0.07 -11.27
C HIS A 2 -14.64 -1.08 -12.07
N LEU A 3 -13.37 -0.98 -12.45
CA LEU A 3 -12.67 -2.06 -13.17
C LEU A 3 -12.51 -3.35 -12.35
N LEU A 4 -12.51 -3.27 -11.01
CA LEU A 4 -12.36 -4.43 -10.12
C LEU A 4 -13.68 -5.18 -9.93
N HIS A 5 -14.79 -4.45 -9.83
CA HIS A 5 -16.11 -5.01 -9.50
C HIS A 5 -17.09 -5.06 -10.69
N GLY A 6 -16.76 -4.45 -11.83
CA GLY A 6 -17.60 -4.40 -13.03
C GLY A 6 -18.74 -3.37 -12.99
N GLU A 7 -18.90 -2.64 -11.89
CA GLU A 7 -19.99 -1.69 -11.67
C GLU A 7 -19.53 -0.38 -11.02
N LYS A 8 -20.31 0.69 -11.12
CA LYS A 8 -19.91 1.99 -10.56
C LYS A 8 -19.92 1.92 -9.02
N PRO A 9 -18.86 2.33 -8.32
CA PRO A 9 -18.83 2.32 -6.86
C PRO A 9 -19.82 3.33 -6.26
N SER A 10 -20.21 3.10 -5.01
CA SER A 10 -20.95 4.09 -4.23
C SER A 10 -20.12 5.35 -3.97
N GLN A 11 -20.77 6.49 -3.71
CA GLN A 11 -20.06 7.73 -3.33
C GLN A 11 -19.25 7.56 -2.04
N SER A 12 -19.71 6.71 -1.11
CA SER A 12 -18.98 6.43 0.12
C SER A 12 -17.66 5.71 -0.18
N TRP A 13 -17.69 4.71 -1.06
CA TRP A 13 -16.49 3.97 -1.48
C TRP A 13 -15.51 4.87 -2.24
N GLU A 14 -16.02 5.75 -3.10
CA GLU A 14 -15.19 6.74 -3.81
C GLU A 14 -14.47 7.67 -2.82
N LYS A 15 -15.19 8.23 -1.84
CA LYS A 15 -14.60 9.07 -0.79
C LYS A 15 -13.57 8.31 0.06
N ALA A 16 -13.87 7.06 0.43
CA ALA A 16 -12.95 6.23 1.19
C ALA A 16 -11.64 6.01 0.42
N MET A 17 -11.71 5.65 -0.86
CA MET A 17 -10.52 5.47 -1.70
C MET A 17 -9.73 6.76 -1.88
N HIS A 18 -10.38 7.92 -2.03
CA HIS A 18 -9.68 9.20 -2.08
C HIS A 18 -8.86 9.43 -0.82
N ILE A 19 -9.47 9.24 0.35
CA ILE A 19 -8.79 9.44 1.64
C ILE A 19 -7.63 8.45 1.77
N SER A 20 -7.84 7.16 1.51
CA SER A 20 -6.80 6.13 1.61
C SER A 20 -5.61 6.44 0.69
N LEU A 21 -5.86 6.79 -0.58
CA LEU A 21 -4.78 7.07 -1.53
C LEU A 21 -4.01 8.35 -1.18
N VAL A 22 -4.68 9.35 -0.59
CA VAL A 22 -4.01 10.55 -0.06
C VAL A 22 -3.11 10.22 1.12
N LEU A 23 -3.59 9.38 2.05
CA LEU A 23 -2.82 8.98 3.23
C LEU A 23 -1.58 8.13 2.87
N TYR A 24 -1.65 7.30 1.83
CA TYR A 24 -0.54 6.48 1.35
C TYR A 24 0.38 7.17 0.32
N ALA A 25 0.08 8.42 -0.06
CA ALA A 25 0.75 9.08 -1.18
C ALA A 25 2.25 9.34 -0.93
N GLU A 26 2.63 9.71 0.29
CA GLU A 26 4.00 10.10 0.64
C GLU A 26 4.27 9.85 2.13
N HIS A 27 5.49 9.40 2.45
CA HIS A 27 5.92 9.14 3.82
C HIS A 27 7.46 9.21 3.97
N GLU A 28 8.05 10.25 3.39
CA GLU A 28 9.47 10.61 3.40
C GLU A 28 10.41 9.44 3.05
N PHE A 29 11.50 9.21 3.80
CA PHE A 29 12.54 8.23 3.43
C PHE A 29 12.26 6.83 3.99
N ASN A 30 11.12 6.27 3.62
CA ASN A 30 10.84 4.84 3.84
C ASN A 30 11.64 3.94 2.88
N ALA A 31 11.65 2.62 3.12
CA ALA A 31 12.51 1.67 2.39
C ALA A 31 12.31 1.68 0.86
N SER A 32 11.06 1.78 0.38
CA SER A 32 10.77 1.84 -1.06
C SER A 32 11.20 3.17 -1.68
N THR A 33 10.94 4.30 -1.01
CA THR A 33 11.39 5.63 -1.47
C THR A 33 12.92 5.71 -1.47
N PHE A 34 13.59 5.18 -0.45
CA PHE A 34 15.05 5.17 -0.41
C PHE A 34 15.64 4.31 -1.53
N THR A 35 15.04 3.15 -1.82
CA THR A 35 15.46 2.27 -2.92
C THR A 35 15.35 2.97 -4.28
N SER A 36 14.24 3.67 -4.57
CA SER A 36 14.12 4.41 -5.84
C SER A 36 15.18 5.50 -5.96
N ARG A 37 15.50 6.20 -4.86
CA ARG A 37 16.54 7.23 -4.85
C ARG A 37 17.94 6.66 -5.06
N VAL A 38 18.25 5.50 -4.50
CA VAL A 38 19.54 4.82 -4.73
C VAL A 38 19.72 4.49 -6.21
N ILE A 39 18.69 3.92 -6.85
CA ILE A 39 18.72 3.59 -8.29
C ILE A 39 18.82 4.86 -9.14
N ALA A 40 18.04 5.89 -8.83
CA ALA A 40 18.12 7.18 -9.51
C ALA A 40 19.51 7.84 -9.35
N GLY A 41 20.15 7.66 -8.19
CA GLY A 41 21.48 8.17 -7.89
C GLY A 41 22.60 7.60 -8.78
N THR A 42 22.35 6.49 -9.48
CA THR A 42 23.28 5.94 -10.48
C THR A 42 23.03 6.49 -11.89
N GLY A 43 22.08 7.41 -12.06
CA GLY A 43 21.65 7.91 -13.38
C GLY A 43 20.73 6.95 -14.15
N SER A 44 20.13 5.96 -13.48
CA SER A 44 19.16 5.05 -14.10
C SER A 44 17.82 5.74 -14.37
N ASP A 45 16.98 5.10 -15.17
CA ASP A 45 15.70 5.65 -15.58
C ASP A 45 14.60 5.48 -14.51
N MET A 46 13.50 6.20 -14.71
CA MET A 46 12.36 6.22 -13.80
C MET A 46 11.68 4.86 -13.64
N TYR A 47 11.60 4.04 -14.69
CA TYR A 47 10.98 2.71 -14.61
C TYR A 47 11.83 1.79 -13.75
N SER A 48 13.16 1.80 -13.94
CA SER A 48 14.09 1.05 -13.09
C SER A 48 13.96 1.43 -11.62
N ALA A 49 13.88 2.73 -11.31
CA ALA A 49 13.70 3.22 -9.95
C ALA A 49 12.37 2.78 -9.32
N ILE A 50 11.27 2.85 -10.09
CA ILE A 50 9.94 2.40 -9.64
C ILE A 50 9.89 0.88 -9.43
N ILE A 51 10.47 0.10 -10.34
CA ILE A 51 10.53 -1.37 -10.22
C ILE A 51 11.26 -1.77 -8.93
N GLY A 52 12.39 -1.12 -8.62
CA GLY A 52 13.10 -1.33 -7.36
C GLY A 52 12.26 -1.00 -6.13
N ALA A 53 11.55 0.14 -6.14
CA ALA A 53 10.65 0.53 -5.06
C ALA A 53 9.49 -0.47 -4.86
N ILE A 54 8.89 -0.99 -5.94
CA ILE A 54 7.86 -2.04 -5.89
C ILE A 54 8.42 -3.29 -5.21
N GLY A 55 9.64 -3.71 -5.58
CA GLY A 55 10.31 -4.84 -4.96
C GLY A 55 10.52 -4.67 -3.46
N ALA A 56 10.95 -3.48 -3.01
CA ALA A 56 11.10 -3.15 -1.60
C ALA A 56 9.74 -3.10 -0.87
N LEU A 57 8.70 -2.53 -1.50
CA LEU A 57 7.35 -2.42 -0.94
C LEU A 57 6.67 -3.79 -0.77
N ARG A 58 6.98 -4.77 -1.62
CA ARG A 58 6.49 -6.15 -1.51
C ARG A 58 6.85 -6.84 -0.19
N GLY A 59 7.89 -6.39 0.51
CA GLY A 59 8.32 -7.01 1.76
C GLY A 59 7.20 -7.01 2.83
N PRO A 60 6.98 -8.13 3.56
CA PRO A 60 5.91 -8.20 4.56
C PRO A 60 6.12 -7.27 5.76
N LYS A 61 7.36 -6.83 5.98
CA LYS A 61 7.73 -5.84 7.01
C LYS A 61 7.64 -4.39 6.54
N HIS A 62 7.19 -4.17 5.30
CA HIS A 62 6.96 -2.86 4.72
C HIS A 62 5.52 -2.79 4.20
N GLY A 63 5.29 -2.88 2.88
CA GLY A 63 3.96 -2.72 2.30
C GLY A 63 2.97 -3.83 2.61
N GLY A 64 3.44 -5.05 2.91
CA GLY A 64 2.56 -6.20 3.21
C GLY A 64 2.02 -6.24 4.65
N ALA A 65 2.33 -5.25 5.49
CA ALA A 65 1.94 -5.27 6.90
C ALA A 65 0.42 -5.20 7.10
N ASN A 66 -0.31 -4.47 6.25
CA ASN A 66 -1.76 -4.33 6.35
C ASN A 66 -2.53 -5.61 6.00
N GLU A 67 -1.97 -6.47 5.14
CA GLU A 67 -2.52 -7.81 4.85
C GLU A 67 -2.49 -8.67 6.11
N VAL A 68 -1.38 -8.68 6.84
CA VAL A 68 -1.27 -9.40 8.12
C VAL A 68 -2.18 -8.80 9.20
N SER A 69 -2.35 -7.47 9.23
CA SER A 69 -3.31 -6.84 10.13
C SER A 69 -4.74 -7.34 9.90
N LEU A 70 -5.14 -7.56 8.63
CA LEU A 70 -6.43 -8.17 8.29
C LEU A 70 -6.49 -9.62 8.78
N GLU A 71 -5.45 -10.41 8.56
CA GLU A 71 -5.39 -11.80 9.04
C GLU A 71 -5.54 -11.90 10.57
N ILE A 72 -4.96 -10.96 11.32
CA ILE A 72 -5.12 -10.90 12.78
C ILE A 72 -6.58 -10.59 13.15
N GLN A 73 -7.17 -9.58 12.52
CA GLN A 73 -8.56 -9.16 12.80
C GLN A 73 -9.58 -10.25 12.47
N GLN A 74 -9.30 -11.09 11.48
CA GLN A 74 -10.16 -12.21 11.07
C GLN A 74 -10.09 -13.44 11.99
N ARG A 75 -9.25 -13.45 13.03
CA ARG A 75 -9.14 -14.58 13.97
C ARG A 75 -10.30 -14.70 14.95
N TYR A 76 -11.08 -13.63 15.09
CA TYR A 76 -12.05 -13.47 16.17
C TYR A 76 -13.44 -13.18 15.59
N GLU A 77 -14.49 -13.70 16.22
CA GLU A 77 -15.87 -13.46 15.78
C GLU A 77 -16.47 -12.20 16.43
N THR A 78 -15.93 -11.79 17.57
CA THR A 78 -16.46 -10.68 18.37
C THR A 78 -15.36 -9.76 18.88
N PRO A 79 -15.67 -8.48 19.19
CA PRO A 79 -14.72 -7.58 19.83
C PRO A 79 -14.19 -8.09 21.17
N ASP A 80 -15.05 -8.70 22.01
CA ASP A 80 -14.67 -9.22 23.33
C ASP A 80 -13.68 -10.40 23.24
N GLU A 81 -13.68 -11.15 22.14
CA GLU A 81 -12.72 -12.23 21.88
C GLU A 81 -11.38 -11.70 21.36
N ALA A 82 -11.40 -10.54 20.71
CA ALA A 82 -10.23 -9.90 20.14
C ALA A 82 -9.41 -9.09 21.16
N GLU A 83 -10.02 -8.66 22.27
CA GLU A 83 -9.37 -8.00 23.41
C GLU A 83 -8.50 -8.96 24.23
#